data_AF-A0A534MJH8-F1
#
_entry.id   AF-A0A534MJH8-F1
#
_cell.length_a   1.000
_cell.length_b   1.000
_cell.length_c   1.000
_cell.angle_alpha   90.00
_cell.angle_beta   90.00
_cell.angle_gamma   90.00
#
_symmetry.space_group_name_H-M   'P 1'
#
loop_
_entity.id
_entity.type
_entity.pdbx_description
1 polymer ?
#
loop_
_entity_poly.entity_id
_entity_poly.type
_entity_poly.pdbx_seq_one_letter_code
_entity_poly.pdbx_strand_id
1 'polypeptide(L)'
;MILEYLNTGRLAGYFRSTRGVTTWLQVMEVFYALLRDGKLESEARDLVVALQPHLIDFSFDDVLGAMTLRIQMARKRRNLSYVVAIGYYTARKRGLQFLTRDPGF
;
A
#
# COMPACT_ATOMS: atom_id res chain seq x y z
N MET A 1 -5.64 -3.88 0.33
CA MET A 1 -4.63 -2.91 -0.21
C MET A 1 -5.36 -1.72 -0.84
N ILE A 2 -4.75 -0.55 -1.01
CA ILE A 2 -5.44 0.73 -1.34
C ILE A 2 -6.47 0.61 -2.48
N LEU A 3 -6.17 -0.21 -3.50
CA LEU A 3 -7.09 -0.55 -4.60
C LEU A 3 -8.50 -0.97 -4.17
N GLU A 4 -8.59 -1.83 -3.15
CA GLU A 4 -9.88 -2.38 -2.70
C GLU A 4 -10.74 -1.34 -1.96
N TYR A 5 -10.10 -0.32 -1.39
CA TYR A 5 -10.79 0.76 -0.71
C TYR A 5 -11.22 1.88 -1.67
N LEU A 6 -10.53 2.04 -2.82
CA LEU A 6 -10.96 2.93 -3.90
C LEU A 6 -12.29 2.46 -4.49
N ASN A 7 -12.45 1.16 -4.71
CA ASN A 7 -13.69 0.58 -5.24
C ASN A 7 -14.90 0.68 -4.28
N THR A 8 -14.70 1.07 -3.03
CA THR A 8 -15.80 1.16 -2.04
C THR A 8 -16.08 2.58 -1.56
N GLY A 9 -15.36 3.60 -2.06
CA GLY A 9 -15.49 5.00 -1.60
C GLY A 9 -15.04 5.24 -0.15
N ARG A 10 -14.68 4.19 0.60
CA ARG A 10 -14.29 4.25 2.02
C ARG A 10 -12.86 4.76 2.22
N LEU A 11 -12.01 4.74 1.18
CA LEU A 11 -10.64 5.26 1.27
C LEU A 11 -10.63 6.75 1.66
N ALA A 12 -11.57 7.52 1.11
CA ALA A 12 -11.66 8.96 1.34
C ALA A 12 -11.83 9.30 2.83
N GLY A 13 -12.63 8.54 3.58
CA GLY A 13 -12.80 8.78 5.03
C GLY A 13 -11.54 8.49 5.85
N TYR A 14 -10.78 7.45 5.47
CA TYR A 14 -9.58 7.04 6.19
C TYR A 14 -8.43 8.06 6.05
N PHE A 15 -8.16 8.51 4.82
CA PHE A 15 -7.13 9.51 4.56
C PHE A 15 -7.57 10.95 4.93
N ARG A 16 -8.87 11.29 4.85
CA ARG A 16 -9.40 12.59 5.36
C ARG A 16 -9.13 12.81 6.85
N SER A 17 -9.03 11.73 7.63
CA SER A 17 -8.73 11.83 9.07
C SER A 17 -7.25 12.07 9.39
N THR A 18 -6.37 12.24 8.39
CA THR A 18 -4.90 12.40 8.52
C THR A 18 -4.17 11.23 9.20
N ARG A 19 -4.84 10.12 9.48
CA ARG A 19 -4.24 8.95 10.16
C ARG A 19 -3.71 7.88 9.20
N GLY A 20 -4.14 7.90 7.95
CA GLY A 20 -3.68 6.96 6.94
C GLY A 20 -2.32 7.33 6.37
N VAL A 21 -1.46 6.32 6.19
CA VAL A 21 -0.18 6.44 5.46
C VAL A 21 -0.11 5.42 4.33
N THR A 22 0.71 5.72 3.33
CA THR A 22 0.97 4.86 2.16
C THR A 22 2.42 4.98 1.70
N THR A 23 2.89 4.07 0.86
CA THR A 23 4.20 4.18 0.18
C THR A 23 4.03 4.48 -1.31
N TRP A 24 5.12 4.92 -1.96
CA TRP A 24 5.16 5.09 -3.41
C TRP A 24 4.79 3.82 -4.19
N LEU A 25 5.17 2.64 -3.69
CA LEU A 25 4.87 1.37 -4.36
C LEU A 25 3.36 1.05 -4.35
N GLN A 26 2.67 1.38 -3.27
CA GLN A 26 1.22 1.24 -3.19
C GLN A 26 0.52 2.27 -4.08
N VAL A 27 1.05 3.49 -4.16
CA VAL A 27 0.56 4.54 -5.07
C VAL A 27 0.76 4.16 -6.54
N MET A 28 1.89 3.55 -6.89
CA MET A 28 2.13 3.03 -8.24
C MET A 28 1.14 1.92 -8.61
N GLU A 29 0.87 0.99 -7.68
CA GLU A 29 -0.11 -0.08 -7.90
C GLU A 29 -1.52 0.48 -8.16
N VAL A 30 -1.87 1.54 -7.43
CA VAL A 30 -3.13 2.29 -7.59
C VAL A 30 -3.22 2.97 -8.94
N PHE A 31 -2.19 3.74 -9.29
CA PHE A 31 -2.13 4.45 -10.56
C PHE A 31 -2.23 3.47 -11.74
N TYR A 32 -1.46 2.38 -11.69
CA TYR A 32 -1.50 1.32 -12.71
C TYR A 32 -2.89 0.70 -12.84
N ALA A 33 -3.53 0.32 -11.74
CA ALA A 33 -4.84 -0.31 -11.81
C ALA A 33 -5.91 0.63 -12.36
N LEU A 34 -5.90 1.92 -12.01
CA LEU A 34 -6.84 2.90 -12.55
C LEU A 34 -6.72 2.99 -14.08
N LEU A 35 -5.50 3.10 -14.60
CA LEU A 35 -5.26 3.13 -16.05
C LEU A 35 -5.69 1.82 -16.72
N ARG A 36 -5.33 0.68 -16.11
CA ARG A 36 -5.72 -0.66 -16.62
C ARG A 36 -7.23 -0.82 -16.68
N ASP A 37 -7.96 -0.24 -15.73
CA ASP A 37 -9.42 -0.29 -15.65
C ASP A 37 -10.09 0.81 -16.51
N GLY A 38 -9.32 1.50 -17.36
CA GLY A 38 -9.81 2.44 -18.37
C GLY A 38 -10.04 3.88 -17.89
N LYS A 39 -9.52 4.23 -16.70
CA LYS A 39 -9.56 5.62 -16.20
C LYS A 39 -8.57 6.52 -16.94
N LEU A 40 -8.89 7.81 -16.96
CA LEU A 40 -8.00 8.80 -17.57
C LEU A 40 -6.75 8.99 -16.69
N GLU A 41 -5.62 9.28 -17.32
CA GLU A 41 -4.38 9.58 -16.61
C GLU A 41 -4.52 10.78 -15.66
N SER A 42 -5.30 11.79 -16.04
CA SER A 42 -5.61 12.93 -15.18
C SER A 42 -6.33 12.52 -13.90
N GLU A 43 -7.33 11.64 -13.97
CA GLU A 43 -8.05 11.13 -12.80
C GLU A 43 -7.12 10.34 -11.87
N ALA A 44 -6.25 9.50 -12.46
CA ALA A 44 -5.26 8.75 -11.70
C ALA A 44 -4.23 9.69 -11.04
N ARG A 45 -3.81 10.74 -11.74
CA ARG A 45 -2.89 11.76 -11.23
C ARG A 45 -3.49 12.54 -10.07
N ASP A 46 -4.74 12.96 -10.17
CA ASP A 46 -5.43 13.69 -9.10
C ASP A 46 -5.46 12.87 -7.80
N LEU A 47 -5.68 11.56 -7.91
CA LEU A 47 -5.62 10.67 -6.75
C LEU A 47 -4.20 10.57 -6.17
N VAL A 48 -3.17 10.46 -7.02
CA VAL A 48 -1.77 10.44 -6.57
C VAL A 48 -1.45 11.72 -5.80
N VAL A 49 -1.84 12.88 -6.33
CA VAL A 49 -1.66 14.19 -5.67
C VAL A 49 -2.36 14.21 -4.31
N ALA A 50 -3.58 13.70 -4.22
CA ALA A 50 -4.32 13.62 -2.96
C ALA A 50 -3.65 12.69 -1.92
N LEU A 51 -2.87 11.70 -2.36
CA LEU A 51 -2.15 10.76 -1.48
C LEU A 51 -0.76 11.27 -1.06
N GLN A 52 -0.21 12.30 -1.73
CA GLN A 52 1.14 12.79 -1.43
C GLN A 52 1.38 13.16 0.04
N PRO A 53 0.45 13.87 0.73
CA PRO A 53 0.64 14.21 2.14
C PRO A 53 0.70 13.01 3.09
N HIS A 54 0.31 11.82 2.61
CA HIS A 54 0.24 10.58 3.38
C HIS A 54 1.38 9.62 3.05
N LEU A 55 2.32 10.04 2.20
CA LEU A 55 3.44 9.20 1.80
C LEU A 55 4.45 9.06 2.92
N ILE A 56 4.89 7.82 3.10
CA ILE A 56 6.05 7.46 3.89
C ILE A 56 7.07 6.76 2.99
N ASP A 57 8.31 7.19 3.09
CA ASP A 57 9.42 6.52 2.43
C ASP A 57 9.91 5.31 3.23
N PHE A 58 10.67 4.46 2.55
CA PHE A 58 11.31 3.27 3.12
C PHE A 58 12.78 3.26 2.72
N SER A 59 13.64 2.78 3.61
CA SER A 59 15.09 2.71 3.38
C SER A 59 15.51 1.42 2.69
N PHE A 60 16.79 1.33 2.33
CA PHE A 60 17.39 0.08 1.89
C PHE A 60 17.24 -1.04 2.92
N ASP A 61 17.41 -0.75 4.21
CA ASP A 61 17.20 -1.73 5.29
C ASP A 61 15.75 -2.21 5.36
N ASP A 62 14.79 -1.32 5.07
CA ASP A 62 13.38 -1.70 5.00
C ASP A 62 13.12 -2.69 3.86
N VAL A 63 13.80 -2.51 2.72
CA VAL A 63 13.76 -3.47 1.60
C VAL A 63 14.32 -4.83 2.02
N LEU A 64 15.50 -4.86 2.64
CA LEU A 64 16.09 -6.11 3.12
C LEU A 64 15.18 -6.82 4.13
N GLY A 65 14.67 -6.07 5.11
CA GLY A 65 13.74 -6.59 6.12
C GLY A 65 12.44 -7.11 5.53
N ALA A 66 11.88 -6.41 4.54
CA ALA A 66 10.69 -6.86 3.82
C ALA A 66 10.95 -8.16 3.03
N MET A 67 12.13 -8.33 2.43
CA MET A 67 12.47 -9.56 1.71
C MET A 67 12.64 -10.75 2.66
N THR A 68 13.29 -10.55 3.81
CA THR A 68 13.36 -11.58 4.86
C THR A 68 11.97 -11.95 5.35
N LEU A 69 11.11 -10.97 5.62
CA LEU A 69 9.72 -11.18 6.02
C LEU A 69 8.94 -11.99 4.97
N ARG A 70 9.10 -11.65 3.69
CA ARG A 70 8.44 -12.36 2.58
C ARG A 70 8.82 -13.84 2.53
N ILE A 71 10.10 -14.17 2.70
CA ILE A 71 10.57 -15.57 2.78
C ILE A 71 9.94 -16.29 3.98
N GLN A 72 9.88 -15.65 5.14
CA GLN A 72 9.26 -16.21 6.34
C GLN A 72 7.76 -16.48 6.13
N MET A 73 7.06 -15.59 5.44
CA MET A 73 5.63 -15.76 5.12
C MET A 73 5.41 -16.84 4.06
N ALA A 74 6.28 -16.95 3.05
CA ALA A 74 6.21 -18.02 2.06
C ALA A 74 6.31 -19.41 2.69
N ARG A 75 7.17 -19.58 3.72
CA ARG A 75 7.26 -20.82 4.52
C ARG A 75 5.94 -21.17 5.25
N LYS A 76 5.13 -20.16 5.55
CA LYS A 76 3.77 -20.31 6.11
C LYS A 76 2.69 -20.43 5.03
N ARG A 77 3.08 -20.72 3.79
CA ARG A 77 2.20 -20.77 2.59
C ARG A 77 1.48 -19.46 2.30
N ARG A 78 2.05 -18.32 2.73
CA ARG A 78 1.56 -16.97 2.41
C ARG A 78 2.53 -16.29 1.45
N ASN A 79 2.19 -16.29 0.16
CA ASN A 79 3.04 -15.67 -0.86
C ASN A 79 2.66 -14.20 -1.02
N LEU A 80 3.44 -13.31 -0.41
CA LEU A 80 3.19 -11.87 -0.48
C LEU A 80 3.78 -11.27 -1.76
N SER A 81 3.10 -10.29 -2.36
CA SER A 81 3.71 -9.44 -3.38
C SER A 81 4.81 -8.57 -2.74
N TYR A 82 5.72 -8.02 -3.56
CA TYR A 82 6.74 -7.10 -3.06
C TYR A 82 6.13 -5.85 -2.42
N VAL A 83 5.08 -5.29 -3.03
CA VAL A 83 4.35 -4.11 -2.53
C VAL A 83 3.70 -4.40 -1.17
N VAL A 84 3.11 -5.57 -1.01
CA VAL A 84 2.50 -5.99 0.27
C VAL A 84 3.60 -6.23 1.32
N ALA A 85 4.69 -6.89 0.96
CA ALA A 85 5.79 -7.17 1.89
C ALA A 85 6.41 -5.90 2.47
N ILE A 86 6.77 -4.93 1.61
CA ILE A 86 7.35 -3.66 2.06
C ILE A 86 6.34 -2.79 2.81
N GLY A 87 5.08 -2.76 2.38
CA GLY A 87 4.00 -2.05 3.08
C GLY A 87 3.77 -2.61 4.48
N TYR A 88 3.70 -3.92 4.62
CA TYR A 88 3.51 -4.59 5.91
C TYR A 88 4.73 -4.44 6.82
N TYR A 89 5.94 -4.62 6.28
CA TYR A 89 7.17 -4.43 7.05
C TYR A 89 7.29 -3.00 7.59
N THR A 90 7.07 -2.00 6.72
CA THR A 90 7.18 -0.58 7.08
C THR A 90 6.13 -0.19 8.11
N ALA A 91 4.89 -0.66 7.95
CA ALA A 91 3.83 -0.43 8.93
C ALA A 91 4.20 -1.01 10.30
N ARG A 92 4.65 -2.27 10.35
CA ARG A 92 5.07 -2.92 11.59
C ARG A 92 6.25 -2.21 12.26
N LYS A 93 7.27 -1.83 11.49
CA LYS A 93 8.46 -1.10 12.00
C LYS A 93 8.08 0.23 12.65
N ARG A 94 7.09 0.92 12.07
CA ARG A 94 6.61 2.23 12.55
C ARG A 94 5.49 2.14 13.60
N GLY A 95 5.13 0.93 14.06
CA GLY A 95 4.04 0.74 15.04
C GLY A 95 2.65 1.10 14.49
N LEU A 96 2.46 1.02 13.18
CA LEU A 96 1.22 1.36 12.50
C LEU A 96 0.38 0.11 12.22
N GLN A 97 -0.94 0.26 12.29
CA GLN A 97 -1.85 -0.80 11.87
C GLN A 97 -1.80 -0.96 10.34
N PHE A 98 -1.50 -2.16 9.86
CA PHE A 98 -1.51 -2.47 8.43
C PHE A 98 -2.93 -2.77 7.97
N LEU A 99 -3.49 -1.92 7.12
CA LEU A 99 -4.84 -2.14 6.59
C LEU A 99 -4.82 -3.02 5.34
N THR A 100 -5.39 -4.20 5.46
CA THR A 100 -5.62 -5.13 4.36
C THR A 100 -6.92 -5.89 4.57
N ARG A 101 -7.54 -6.36 3.48
CA ARG A 101 -8.69 -7.28 3.52
C ARG A 101 -8.27 -8.74 3.51
N ASP A 102 -7.00 -9.01 3.29
CA ASP A 102 -6.45 -10.36 3.41
C ASP A 102 -6.48 -10.75 4.90
N PRO A 103 -7.30 -11.74 5.32
CA PRO A 103 -7.37 -12.20 6.70
C PRO A 103 -6.06 -12.85 7.17
N GLY A 104 -5.09 -13.02 6.27
CA GLY A 104 -3.74 -13.50 6.54
C GLY A 104 -2.78 -12.45 7.12
N PHE A 105 -3.24 -11.34 7.67
CA PHE A 105 -2.39 -10.28 8.25
C PHE A 105 -2.86 -9.83 9.63
#